data_AF-A0A379T1U8-F1
#
_entry.id   AF-A0A379T1U8-F1
#
_cell.length_a   1.000
_cell.length_b   1.000
_cell.length_c   1.000
_cell.angle_alpha   90.00
_cell.angle_beta   90.00
_cell.angle_gamma   90.00
#
_symmetry.space_group_name_H-M   'P 1'
#
loop_
_entity.id
_entity.type
_entity.pdbx_description
1 polymer ?
#
loop_
_entity_poly.entity_id
_entity_poly.type
_entity_poly.pdbx_seq_one_letter_code
_entity_poly.pdbx_strand_id
1 'polypeptide(L)'
;MATLVFSYSHADEALRNELETHLSPLKRMGTISAWHDRRIAPGQEFEHEIDHYFAEANIILLLVSSDFIASDYCWNIEIKNAMARHERGEAIVIPVILRNCAWHNLPFGKLLAATKDGKPITQFPQS
;
A
#
# COMPACT_ATOMS: atom_id res chain seq x y z
N MET A 1 -12.26 9.43 11.26
CA MET A 1 -10.87 8.94 11.23
C MET A 1 -10.78 7.92 10.12
N ALA A 2 -9.91 8.12 9.13
CA ALA A 2 -9.75 7.18 8.02
C ALA A 2 -8.76 6.06 8.38
N THR A 3 -9.10 4.81 8.08
CA THR A 3 -8.20 3.66 8.21
C THR A 3 -7.33 3.54 6.96
N LEU A 4 -6.02 3.42 7.15
CA LEU A 4 -5.01 3.33 6.11
C LEU A 4 -4.21 2.04 6.25
N VAL A 5 -4.07 1.27 5.17
CA VAL A 5 -3.21 0.08 5.12
C VAL A 5 -2.12 0.24 4.07
N PHE A 6 -0.93 -0.28 4.37
CA PHE A 6 0.17 -0.40 3.43
C PHE A 6 0.24 -1.82 2.87
N SER A 7 0.26 -1.94 1.55
CA SER A 7 0.61 -3.17 0.82
C SER A 7 2.00 -2.98 0.24
N TYR A 8 2.97 -3.80 0.65
CA TYR A 8 4.38 -3.63 0.25
C TYR A 8 5.13 -4.96 0.34
N SER A 9 6.27 -5.06 -0.36
CA SER A 9 7.22 -6.15 -0.15
C SER A 9 8.11 -5.85 1.04
N HIS A 10 8.48 -6.86 1.84
CA HIS A 10 9.46 -6.69 2.92
C HIS A 10 10.80 -6.12 2.43
N ALA A 11 11.14 -6.28 1.15
CA ALA A 11 12.32 -5.64 0.55
C ALA A 11 12.25 -4.09 0.55
N ASP A 12 11.05 -3.52 0.57
CA ASP A 12 10.79 -2.07 0.50
C ASP A 12 10.47 -1.44 1.86
N GLU A 13 10.74 -2.19 2.92
CA GLU A 13 10.37 -1.86 4.28
C GLU A 13 10.96 -0.53 4.79
N ALA A 14 12.19 -0.21 4.40
CA ALA A 14 12.83 1.05 4.75
C ALA A 14 12.04 2.26 4.21
N LEU A 15 11.59 2.19 2.96
CA LEU A 15 10.80 3.25 2.33
C LEU A 15 9.41 3.36 2.95
N ARG A 16 8.80 2.23 3.34
CA ARG A 16 7.51 2.23 4.07
C ARG A 16 7.65 2.90 5.44
N ASN A 17 8.72 2.62 6.19
CA ASN A 17 9.00 3.29 7.47
C ASN A 17 9.14 4.82 7.31
N GLU A 18 9.83 5.25 6.27
CA GLU A 18 10.01 6.68 5.96
C GLU A 18 8.67 7.35 5.64
N LEU A 19 7.87 6.77 4.75
CA LEU A 19 6.53 7.26 4.43
C LEU A 19 5.64 7.32 5.67
N GLU A 20 5.67 6.29 6.52
CA GLU A 20 4.90 6.26 7.75
C GLU A 20 5.30 7.38 8.73
N THR A 21 6.59 7.73 8.76
CA THR A 21 7.12 8.86 9.53
C THR A 21 6.56 10.18 9.00
N HIS A 22 6.51 10.37 7.69
CA HIS A 22 5.91 11.55 7.06
C HIS A 22 4.40 11.67 7.31
N LEU A 23 3.71 10.54 7.50
CA LEU A 23 2.29 10.50 7.85
C LEU A 23 2.02 10.72 9.36
N SER A 24 3.05 10.81 10.20
CA SER A 24 2.90 10.98 11.65
C SER A 24 2.11 12.24 12.08
N PRO A 25 2.19 13.40 11.40
CA PRO A 25 1.34 14.55 11.76
C PRO A 25 -0.14 14.24 11.58
N LEU A 26 -0.53 13.56 10.50
CA LEU A 26 -1.92 13.17 10.22
C LEU A 26 -2.45 12.18 11.27
N LYS A 27 -1.59 11.27 11.74
CA LYS A 27 -1.89 10.37 12.85
C LYS A 27 -2.10 11.14 14.16
N ARG A 28 -1.20 12.07 14.48
CA ARG A 28 -1.28 12.91 15.70
C ARG A 28 -2.53 13.78 15.72
N MET A 29 -2.99 14.24 14.56
CA MET A 29 -4.24 14.98 14.41
C MET A 29 -5.50 14.09 14.42
N GLY A 30 -5.36 12.77 14.56
CA GLY A 30 -6.49 11.83 14.54
C GLY A 30 -7.20 11.73 13.18
N THR A 31 -6.58 12.23 12.10
CA THR A 31 -7.16 12.21 10.75
C THR A 31 -7.11 10.80 10.17
N ILE A 32 -5.98 10.11 10.38
CA ILE A 32 -5.75 8.74 9.91
C ILE A 32 -5.33 7.82 11.06
N SER A 33 -5.68 6.54 10.92
CA SER A 33 -5.07 5.44 11.65
C SER A 33 -4.40 4.52 10.63
N ALA A 34 -3.08 4.32 10.74
CA ALA A 34 -2.36 3.45 9.82
C ALA A 34 -2.13 2.07 10.44
N TRP A 35 -2.25 1.01 9.64
CA TRP A 35 -1.97 -0.38 9.99
C TRP A 35 -1.00 -1.00 8.95
N HIS A 36 -0.16 -1.93 9.41
CA HIS A 36 0.69 -2.77 8.56
C HIS A 36 0.97 -4.12 9.24
N ASP A 37 1.35 -5.10 8.43
CA ASP A 37 1.67 -6.50 8.78
C ASP A 37 2.53 -6.72 10.05
N ARG A 38 3.53 -5.88 10.33
CA ARG A 38 4.35 -6.04 11.56
C ARG A 38 3.59 -5.86 12.88
N ARG A 39 2.30 -5.50 12.85
CA ARG A 39 1.46 -5.49 14.06
C ARG A 39 0.92 -6.87 14.42
N ILE A 40 1.08 -7.86 13.54
CA ILE A 40 0.72 -9.25 13.80
C ILE A 40 1.78 -9.82 14.76
N ALA A 41 1.34 -10.33 15.91
CA ALA A 41 2.26 -10.91 16.89
C ALA A 41 2.82 -12.24 16.35
N PRO A 42 4.10 -12.57 16.64
CA PRO A 42 4.64 -13.89 16.32
C PRO A 42 3.73 -14.99 16.89
N GLY A 43 3.22 -15.88 16.02
CA GLY A 43 2.32 -16.99 16.39
C GLY A 43 0.84 -16.80 16.02
N GLN A 44 0.45 -15.65 15.45
CA GLN A 44 -0.88 -15.48 14.85
C GLN A 44 -0.89 -15.92 13.38
N GLU A 45 -2.02 -16.45 12.88
CA GLU A 45 -2.20 -16.79 11.46
C GLU A 45 -2.12 -15.50 10.61
N PHE A 46 -1.02 -15.38 9.87
CA PHE A 46 -0.65 -14.15 9.15
C PHE A 46 -1.66 -13.76 8.06
N GLU A 47 -2.23 -14.73 7.34
CA GLU A 47 -3.14 -14.48 6.21
C GLU A 47 -4.50 -13.91 6.64
N HIS A 48 -5.13 -14.49 7.67
CA HIS A 48 -6.48 -14.09 8.10
C HIS A 48 -6.55 -12.69 8.71
N GLU A 49 -5.49 -12.26 9.41
CA GLU A 49 -5.45 -10.93 10.01
C GLU A 49 -5.32 -9.84 8.93
N ILE A 50 -4.50 -10.06 7.90
CA ILE A 50 -4.31 -9.09 6.82
C ILE A 50 -5.62 -8.86 6.06
N ASP A 51 -6.36 -9.93 5.75
CA ASP A 51 -7.64 -9.86 5.07
C ASP A 51 -8.63 -8.91 5.75
N HIS A 52 -8.69 -8.96 7.09
CA HIS A 52 -9.57 -8.10 7.88
C HIS A 52 -9.23 -6.61 7.70
N TYR A 53 -7.96 -6.24 7.79
CA TYR A 53 -7.55 -4.84 7.63
C TYR A 53 -7.74 -4.35 6.19
N PHE A 54 -7.49 -5.20 5.19
CA PHE A 54 -7.78 -4.87 3.80
C PHE A 54 -9.28 -4.79 3.50
N ALA A 55 -10.13 -5.47 4.25
CA ALA A 55 -11.59 -5.39 4.11
C ALA A 55 -12.17 -4.12 4.78
N GLU A 56 -11.55 -3.61 5.84
CA GLU A 56 -12.04 -2.44 6.58
C GLU A 56 -11.34 -1.11 6.21
N ALA A 57 -10.18 -1.17 5.54
CA ALA A 57 -9.42 0.02 5.20
C ALA A 57 -10.23 0.98 4.31
N ASN A 58 -10.21 2.28 4.63
CA ASN A 58 -10.73 3.33 3.76
C ASN A 58 -9.72 3.69 2.67
N ILE A 59 -8.43 3.62 2.98
CA ILE A 59 -7.32 3.95 2.08
C ILE A 59 -6.34 2.78 2.04
N ILE A 60 -5.98 2.36 0.83
CA ILE A 60 -5.05 1.25 0.57
C ILE A 60 -3.89 1.82 -0.23
N LEU A 61 -2.72 1.94 0.40
CA LEU A 61 -1.50 2.39 -0.27
C LEU A 61 -0.76 1.17 -0.83
N LEU A 62 -0.68 1.06 -2.16
CA LEU A 62 0.13 0.05 -2.82
C LEU A 62 1.53 0.61 -3.03
N LEU A 63 2.51 0.11 -2.30
CA LEU A 63 3.91 0.53 -2.43
C LEU A 63 4.59 -0.34 -3.49
N VAL A 64 4.53 0.11 -4.74
CA VAL A 64 4.83 -0.69 -5.93
C VAL A 64 6.32 -0.69 -6.25
N SER A 65 6.90 -1.87 -6.36
CA SER A 65 8.29 -2.12 -6.76
C SER A 65 8.37 -3.41 -7.58
N SER A 66 9.55 -3.73 -8.13
CA SER A 66 9.78 -5.03 -8.75
C SER A 66 9.56 -6.20 -7.78
N ASP A 67 9.98 -6.04 -6.51
CA ASP A 67 9.83 -7.09 -5.49
C ASP A 67 8.38 -7.22 -5.00
N PHE A 68 7.61 -6.13 -5.00
CA PHE A 68 6.18 -6.15 -4.73
C PHE A 68 5.39 -6.88 -5.83
N ILE A 69 5.77 -6.70 -7.09
CA ILE A 69 5.10 -7.37 -8.22
C ILE A 69 5.52 -8.83 -8.32
N ALA A 70 6.77 -9.14 -7.98
CA ALA A 70 7.32 -10.49 -8.00
C ALA A 70 6.85 -11.34 -6.80
N SER A 71 6.34 -10.73 -5.73
CA SER A 71 5.75 -11.48 -4.63
C SER A 71 4.38 -12.05 -5.03
N ASP A 72 4.03 -13.20 -4.46
CA ASP A 72 2.73 -13.85 -4.70
C ASP A 72 1.53 -12.95 -4.33
N TYR A 73 1.77 -11.90 -3.54
CA TYR A 73 0.80 -10.89 -3.13
C TYR A 73 0.10 -10.18 -4.30
N CYS A 74 0.78 -9.98 -5.44
CA CYS A 74 0.20 -9.30 -6.60
C CYS A 74 -0.96 -10.10 -7.24
N TRP A 75 -0.97 -11.42 -7.03
CA TRP A 75 -1.96 -12.35 -7.57
C TRP A 75 -3.00 -12.82 -6.53
N ASN A 76 -2.79 -12.45 -5.27
CA ASN A 76 -3.65 -12.81 -4.15
C ASN A 76 -5.04 -12.16 -4.21
N ILE A 77 -5.96 -12.78 -3.46
CA ILE A 77 -7.36 -12.35 -3.30
C ILE A 77 -7.44 -10.89 -2.79
N GLU A 78 -6.46 -10.45 -2.00
CA GLU A 78 -6.43 -9.15 -1.34
C GLU A 78 -6.43 -7.97 -2.33
N ILE A 79 -5.56 -8.00 -3.35
CA ILE A 79 -5.50 -6.91 -4.36
C ILE A 79 -6.77 -6.90 -5.21
N LYS A 80 -7.30 -8.07 -5.57
CA LYS A 80 -8.57 -8.16 -6.30
C LYS A 80 -9.72 -7.58 -5.48
N ASN A 81 -9.79 -7.91 -4.20
CA ASN A 81 -10.80 -7.37 -3.30
C ASN A 81 -10.64 -5.85 -3.11
N ALA A 82 -9.42 -5.38 -2.85
CA ALA A 82 -9.11 -3.96 -2.75
C ALA A 82 -9.54 -3.17 -3.99
N MET A 83 -9.25 -3.71 -5.19
CA MET A 83 -9.66 -3.10 -6.46
C MET A 83 -11.19 -3.13 -6.64
N ALA A 84 -11.85 -4.22 -6.29
CA ALA A 84 -13.31 -4.32 -6.36
C ALA A 84 -13.99 -3.32 -5.41
N ARG A 85 -13.47 -3.16 -4.18
CA ARG A 85 -13.92 -2.14 -3.22
C ARG A 85 -13.69 -0.73 -3.75
N HIS A 86 -12.54 -0.51 -4.42
CA HIS A 86 -12.25 0.76 -5.05
C HIS A 86 -13.23 1.11 -6.17
N GLU A 87 -13.55 0.16 -7.03
CA GLU A 87 -14.52 0.33 -8.11
C GLU A 87 -15.93 0.61 -7.59
N ARG A 88 -16.29 0.06 -6.42
CA ARG A 88 -17.56 0.36 -5.73
C ARG A 88 -17.54 1.65 -4.91
N GLY A 89 -16.40 2.34 -4.80
CA GLY A 89 -16.25 3.54 -3.99
C GLY A 89 -16.21 3.30 -2.47
N GLU A 90 -16.02 2.05 -2.05
CA GLU A 90 -15.95 1.64 -0.63
C GLU A 90 -14.55 1.84 -0.02
N ALA A 91 -13.53 1.91 -0.87
CA ALA A 91 -12.14 2.20 -0.50
C ALA A 91 -11.45 3.02 -1.60
N ILE A 92 -10.33 3.65 -1.25
CA ILE A 92 -9.47 4.34 -2.21
C ILE A 92 -8.15 3.59 -2.30
N VAL A 93 -7.85 3.05 -3.47
CA VAL A 93 -6.54 2.44 -3.77
C VAL A 93 -5.64 3.50 -4.39
N ILE A 94 -4.45 3.67 -3.82
CA ILE A 94 -3.46 4.67 -4.28
C ILE A 94 -2.13 3.95 -4.53
N PRO A 95 -1.71 3.81 -5.81
CA PRO A 95 -0.37 3.34 -6.14
C PRO A 95 0.70 4.38 -5.80
N VAL A 96 1.75 3.96 -5.11
CA VAL A 96 2.96 4.73 -4.83
C VAL A 96 4.14 3.98 -5.42
N ILE A 97 4.73 4.49 -6.50
CA ILE A 97 5.79 3.79 -7.21
C ILE A 97 7.10 4.00 -6.45
N LEU A 98 7.62 2.96 -5.81
CA LEU A 98 8.86 3.03 -5.04
C LEU A 98 10.10 2.91 -5.93
N ARG A 99 10.08 1.92 -6.83
CA ARG A 99 11.18 1.55 -7.72
C ARG A 99 10.67 1.26 -9.13
N ASN A 100 11.57 1.33 -10.12
CA ASN A 100 11.20 1.11 -11.51
C ASN A 100 10.63 -0.30 -11.71
N CYS A 101 9.45 -0.40 -12.32
CA CYS A 101 8.77 -1.67 -12.54
C CYS A 101 7.66 -1.56 -13.59
N ALA A 102 7.27 -2.69 -14.18
CA ALA A 102 6.26 -2.76 -15.23
C ALA A 102 4.82 -2.85 -14.66
N TRP A 103 4.40 -1.82 -13.92
CA TRP A 103 3.15 -1.85 -13.15
C TRP A 103 1.88 -1.45 -13.94
N HIS A 104 2.03 -0.80 -15.10
CA HIS A 104 0.89 -0.31 -15.91
C HIS A 104 -0.02 -1.43 -16.43
N ASN A 105 0.50 -2.65 -16.57
CA ASN A 105 -0.28 -3.81 -17.03
C ASN A 105 -0.99 -4.57 -15.89
N LEU A 106 -0.86 -4.09 -14.64
CA LEU A 106 -1.47 -4.71 -13.48
C LEU A 106 -2.89 -4.15 -13.22
N PRO A 107 -3.73 -4.81 -12.40
CA PRO A 107 -5.11 -4.37 -12.16
C PRO A 107 -5.25 -2.92 -11.70
N PHE A 108 -4.28 -2.42 -10.93
CA PHE A 108 -4.20 -1.04 -10.45
C PHE A 108 -3.44 -0.09 -11.39
N GLY A 109 -2.92 -0.57 -12.52
CA GLY A 109 -2.18 0.20 -13.52
C GLY A 109 -2.99 1.30 -14.21
N LYS A 110 -4.33 1.20 -14.15
CA LYS A 110 -5.27 2.23 -14.63
C LYS A 110 -5.44 3.41 -13.67
N LEU A 111 -4.95 3.29 -12.43
CA LEU A 111 -5.08 4.33 -11.42
C LEU A 111 -3.94 5.34 -11.54
N LEU A 112 -4.23 6.61 -11.26
CA LEU A 112 -3.20 7.63 -11.16
C LEU A 112 -2.34 7.34 -9.93
N ALA A 113 -1.04 7.14 -10.13
CA ALA A 113 -0.10 7.00 -9.03
C ALA A 113 0.09 8.32 -8.27
N ALA A 114 0.34 8.24 -6.96
CA ALA A 114 0.66 9.41 -6.13
C ALA A 114 1.98 10.08 -6.54
N THR A 115 2.88 9.32 -7.14
CA THR A 115 4.14 9.81 -7.70
C THR A 115 3.92 10.52 -9.02
N LYS A 116 4.58 11.66 -9.22
CA LYS A 116 4.46 12.46 -10.45
C LYS A 116 4.83 11.63 -11.68
N ASP A 117 3.94 11.59 -12.66
CA ASP A 117 4.07 10.82 -13.91
C ASP A 117 4.33 9.31 -13.69
N GLY A 118 3.98 8.77 -12.51
CA GLY A 118 4.28 7.38 -12.17
C GLY A 118 5.78 7.07 -11.99
N LYS A 119 6.63 8.11 -11.85
CA LYS A 119 8.06 7.94 -11.66
C LYS A 119 8.36 7.41 -10.25
N PRO A 120 9.33 6.48 -10.10
CA PRO A 120 9.71 5.97 -8.79
C PRO A 120 10.16 7.06 -7.82
N ILE A 121 9.80 6.97 -6.54
CA ILE A 121 10.27 7.92 -5.50
C ILE A 121 11.80 8.00 -5.44
N THR A 122 12.46 6.88 -5.73
CA THR A 122 13.94 6.75 -5.77
C THR A 122 14.61 7.56 -6.88
N GLN A 123 13.84 8.10 -7.83
CA GLN A 123 14.35 8.95 -8.91
C GLN A 123 14.12 10.45 -8.67
N PHE A 124 13.46 10.84 -7.57
CA PHE A 124 13.33 12.24 -7.22
C PHE A 124 14.58 12.70 -6.46
N PRO A 125 15.07 13.93 -6.73
CA PRO A 125 16.16 14.48 -5.94
C PRO A 125 15.74 14.58 -4.47
N GLN A 126 16.60 14.10 -3.57
CA GLN A 126 16.45 14.34 -2.14
C GLN A 126 16.72 15.82 -1.90
N SER A 127 15.70 16.57 -1.47
CA SER A 127 15.79 17.98 -1.10
C SER A 127 16.42 18.17 0.27
#